data_AF-A0A151E5M8-F1
#
_entry.id   AF-A0A151E5M8-F1
#
_cell.length_a   1.000
_cell.length_b   1.000
_cell.length_c   1.000
_cell.angle_alpha   90.00
_cell.angle_beta   90.00
_cell.angle_gamma   90.00
#
_symmetry.space_group_name_H-M   'P 1'
#
loop_
_entity.id
_entity.type
_entity.pdbx_description
1 polymer ?
#
loop_
_entity_poly.entity_id
_entity_poly.type
_entity_poly.pdbx_seq_one_letter_code
_entity_poly.pdbx_strand_id
1 'polypeptide(L)'
;MIINYLILDILIILFPFLLSFKWKFAYYRYYKALFPAIAIVGSGYIIWDAIVTARGDWWFNYEYLSRITIIGLPLEEILFFIVVPYSCIFIYENLDYFFPDKKIKLNKLFYISLIVLFILGSIAFYHQDYTILALMSCAFFLIIALWRFPGILQSQNYWLYIGISMIPFIIFNYLLTSIPIVLYNPAAIWGGDELWNGRFFTIPLEDFFYNYSMLSFYLMLYLFFKKRWISKKKDSSRR
;
A
#
# COMPACT_ATOMS: atom_id res chain seq x y z
N MET A 1 9.17 13.30 24.37
CA MET A 1 8.91 13.68 22.96
C MET A 1 7.59 13.06 22.57
N ILE A 2 6.59 13.86 22.21
CA ILE A 2 5.32 13.34 21.69
C ILE A 2 5.62 12.71 20.33
N ILE A 3 5.23 11.45 20.11
CA ILE A 3 5.32 10.82 18.79
C ILE A 3 4.34 11.58 17.89
N ASN A 4 4.84 12.19 16.83
CA ASN A 4 4.07 12.91 15.82
C ASN A 4 4.13 12.10 14.51
N TYR A 5 3.10 12.19 13.68
CA TYR A 5 3.00 11.46 12.41
C TYR A 5 4.27 11.64 11.54
N LEU A 6 4.81 12.86 11.44
CA LEU A 6 6.03 13.11 10.65
C LEU A 6 7.24 12.28 11.11
N ILE A 7 7.34 11.97 12.41
CA ILE A 7 8.41 11.11 12.92
C ILE A 7 8.23 9.67 12.42
N LEU A 8 6.98 9.18 12.34
CA LEU A 8 6.69 7.86 11.79
C LEU A 8 7.10 7.80 10.31
N ASP A 9 6.77 8.81 9.52
CA ASP A 9 7.19 8.90 8.11
C ASP A 9 8.72 8.86 7.97
N ILE A 10 9.43 9.61 8.81
CA ILE A 10 10.89 9.62 8.84
C ILE A 10 11.43 8.23 9.18
N LEU A 11 10.88 7.56 10.21
CA LEU A 11 11.30 6.22 10.60
C LEU A 11 11.07 5.18 9.49
N ILE A 12 9.96 5.30 8.76
CA ILE A 12 9.63 4.43 7.63
C ILE A 12 10.66 4.58 6.50
N ILE A 13 11.04 5.81 6.15
CA ILE A 13 11.92 6.05 4.99
C ILE A 13 13.41 6.02 5.32
N LEU A 14 13.80 6.23 6.58
CA LEU A 14 15.20 6.45 6.98
C LEU A 14 16.16 5.39 6.45
N PHE A 15 15.92 4.12 6.76
CA PHE A 15 16.82 3.04 6.34
C PHE A 15 16.79 2.80 4.83
N PRO A 16 15.63 2.65 4.16
CA PRO A 16 15.58 2.53 2.70
C PRO A 16 16.27 3.69 1.97
N PHE A 17 16.10 4.92 2.46
CA PHE A 17 16.73 6.10 1.86
C PHE A 17 18.25 6.08 2.00
N LEU A 18 18.78 5.86 3.20
CA LEU A 18 20.23 5.79 3.43
C LEU A 18 20.88 4.67 2.60
N LEU A 19 20.24 3.50 2.57
CA LEU A 19 20.71 2.35 1.81
C LEU A 19 20.56 2.54 0.29
N SER A 20 19.75 3.49 -0.17
CA SER A 20 19.56 3.70 -1.61
C SER A 20 20.83 4.07 -2.36
N PHE A 21 21.77 4.74 -1.68
CA PHE A 21 23.02 5.22 -2.27
C PHE A 21 24.18 4.25 -2.08
N LYS A 22 24.24 3.56 -0.93
CA LYS A 22 25.34 2.67 -0.54
C LYS A 22 24.83 1.34 0.00
N TRP A 23 24.24 0.54 -0.89
CA TRP A 23 23.84 -0.85 -0.62
C TRP A 23 24.36 -1.79 -1.71
N LYS A 24 23.92 -3.06 -1.71
CA LYS A 24 24.31 -4.08 -2.70
C LYS A 24 23.90 -3.73 -4.13
N PHE A 25 22.88 -2.89 -4.28
CA PHE A 25 22.49 -2.30 -5.55
C PHE A 25 22.14 -0.83 -5.35
N ALA A 26 22.31 -0.05 -6.41
CA ALA A 26 22.03 1.37 -6.43
C ALA A 26 20.52 1.62 -6.64
N TYR A 27 19.72 1.57 -5.57
CA TYR A 27 18.26 1.73 -5.64
C TYR A 27 17.85 3.06 -6.28
N TYR A 28 18.64 4.12 -6.09
CA TYR A 28 18.41 5.42 -6.74
C TYR A 28 18.33 5.34 -8.27
N ARG A 29 18.95 4.33 -8.90
CA ARG A 29 18.86 4.11 -10.35
C ARG A 29 17.46 3.70 -10.80
N TYR A 30 16.63 3.22 -9.88
CA TYR A 30 15.24 2.83 -10.15
C TYR A 30 14.24 3.97 -9.96
N TYR A 31 14.67 5.16 -9.52
CA TYR A 31 13.78 6.31 -9.31
C TYR A 31 12.98 6.71 -10.54
N LYS A 32 13.53 6.50 -11.74
CA LYS A 32 12.81 6.74 -13.00
C LYS A 32 11.56 5.87 -13.17
N ALA A 33 11.54 4.68 -12.58
CA ALA A 33 10.35 3.81 -12.56
C ALA A 33 9.52 4.03 -11.29
N LEU A 34 10.18 4.31 -10.16
CA LEU A 34 9.55 4.48 -8.85
C LEU A 34 8.66 5.73 -8.79
N PHE A 35 9.19 6.90 -9.12
CA PHE A 35 8.43 8.15 -8.92
C PHE A 35 7.16 8.24 -9.79
N PRO A 36 7.14 7.77 -11.05
CA PRO A 36 5.88 7.73 -11.80
C PRO A 36 4.88 6.73 -11.24
N ALA A 37 5.33 5.60 -10.67
CA ALA A 37 4.44 4.68 -9.97
C ALA A 37 3.86 5.32 -8.69
N ILE A 38 4.71 5.98 -7.90
CA ILE A 38 4.30 6.73 -6.70
C ILE A 38 3.31 7.83 -7.08
N ALA A 39 3.62 8.65 -8.07
CA ALA A 39 2.76 9.75 -8.49
C ALA A 39 1.38 9.26 -8.96
N ILE A 40 1.31 8.23 -9.80
CA ILE A 40 0.03 7.77 -10.38
C ILE A 40 -0.83 7.08 -9.32
N VAL A 41 -0.27 6.10 -8.60
CA VAL A 41 -1.05 5.34 -7.60
C VAL A 41 -1.31 6.21 -6.38
N GLY A 42 -0.29 6.93 -5.90
CA GLY A 42 -0.41 7.82 -4.75
C GLY A 42 -1.44 8.91 -4.96
N SER A 43 -1.51 9.53 -6.16
CA SER A 43 -2.59 10.49 -6.45
C SER A 43 -3.98 9.85 -6.33
N GLY A 44 -4.16 8.61 -6.81
CA GLY A 44 -5.43 7.90 -6.70
C GLY A 44 -5.84 7.62 -5.26
N TYR A 45 -4.91 7.16 -4.43
CA TYR A 45 -5.17 6.88 -3.01
C TYR A 45 -5.27 8.14 -2.15
N ILE A 46 -4.54 9.21 -2.47
CA ILE A 46 -4.71 10.53 -1.86
C ILE A 46 -6.12 11.07 -2.14
N ILE A 47 -6.62 10.94 -3.37
CA ILE A 47 -7.98 11.37 -3.72
C ILE A 47 -9.01 10.54 -2.94
N TRP A 48 -8.81 9.23 -2.84
CA TRP A 48 -9.63 8.36 -1.99
C TRP A 48 -9.64 8.87 -0.55
N ASP A 49 -8.46 9.07 0.04
CA ASP A 49 -8.32 9.49 1.43
C ASP A 49 -9.02 10.83 1.70
N ALA A 50 -8.88 11.78 0.77
CA ALA A 50 -9.56 13.06 0.86
C ALA A 50 -11.08 12.90 0.84
N ILE A 51 -11.62 12.02 -0.01
CA ILE A 51 -13.07 11.74 -0.07
C ILE A 51 -13.55 11.07 1.21
N VAL A 52 -12.86 10.02 1.66
CA VAL A 52 -13.20 9.23 2.85
C VAL A 52 -13.13 10.09 4.12
N THR A 53 -12.11 10.94 4.24
CA THR A 53 -11.99 11.91 5.33
C THR A 53 -13.12 12.95 5.26
N ALA A 54 -13.47 13.44 4.08
CA ALA A 54 -14.56 14.40 3.91
C ALA A 54 -15.95 13.81 4.22
N ARG A 55 -16.15 12.51 4.01
CA ARG A 55 -17.37 11.78 4.43
C ARG A 55 -17.42 11.52 5.93
N GLY A 56 -16.29 11.59 6.62
CA GLY A 56 -16.18 11.29 8.05
C GLY A 56 -16.08 9.80 8.35
N ASP A 57 -15.57 9.00 7.42
CA ASP A 57 -15.28 7.58 7.63
C ASP A 57 -14.07 7.42 8.58
N TRP A 58 -13.10 8.33 8.46
CA TRP A 58 -12.04 8.55 9.43
C TRP A 58 -11.62 10.02 9.46
N TRP A 59 -10.84 10.39 10.47
CA TRP A 59 -10.25 11.72 10.60
C TRP A 59 -8.92 11.67 11.32
N PHE A 60 -8.20 12.78 11.26
CA PHE A 60 -6.88 12.92 11.88
C PHE A 60 -6.95 13.80 13.12
N ASN A 61 -6.19 13.43 14.15
CA ASN A 61 -6.03 14.25 15.35
C ASN A 61 -4.91 15.29 15.16
N TYR A 62 -5.30 16.56 15.06
CA TYR A 62 -4.41 17.70 14.85
C TYR A 62 -3.44 17.99 16.01
N GLU A 63 -3.56 17.32 17.16
CA GLU A 63 -2.55 17.38 18.23
C GLU A 63 -1.24 16.70 17.83
N TYR A 64 -1.29 15.72 16.91
CA TYR A 64 -0.14 14.93 16.46
C TYR A 64 0.35 15.33 15.05
N LEU A 65 -0.03 16.50 14.55
CA LEU A 65 0.24 16.96 13.18
C LEU A 65 0.85 18.37 13.15
N SER A 66 1.49 18.73 12.05
CA SER A 66 2.01 20.09 11.78
C SER A 66 0.93 21.13 11.50
N ARG A 67 -0.34 20.72 11.41
CA ARG A 67 -1.52 21.53 11.03
C ARG A 67 -1.51 22.05 9.58
N ILE A 68 -0.52 21.65 8.78
CA ILE A 68 -0.52 21.92 7.34
C ILE A 68 -1.47 20.93 6.68
N THR A 69 -2.47 21.44 5.97
CA THR A 69 -3.42 20.61 5.22
C THR A 69 -3.41 20.97 3.75
N ILE A 70 -3.57 19.95 2.90
CA ILE A 70 -3.69 20.07 1.45
C ILE A 70 -4.86 19.16 1.08
N ILE A 71 -5.81 19.67 0.29
CA ILE A 71 -7.02 18.92 -0.14
C ILE A 71 -7.77 18.20 1.01
N GLY A 72 -7.76 18.78 2.20
CA GLY A 72 -8.43 18.23 3.38
C GLY A 72 -7.65 17.16 4.14
N LEU A 73 -6.45 16.80 3.69
CA LEU A 73 -5.56 15.85 4.36
C LEU A 73 -4.37 16.57 5.01
N PRO A 74 -3.84 16.06 6.12
CA PRO A 74 -2.56 16.51 6.68
C PRO A 74 -1.41 16.31 5.68
N LEU A 75 -0.40 17.18 5.74
CA LEU A 75 0.81 17.03 4.94
C LEU A 75 1.49 15.67 5.19
N GLU A 76 1.50 15.21 6.43
CA GLU A 76 2.08 13.93 6.85
C GLU A 76 1.38 12.76 6.16
N GLU A 77 0.04 12.77 6.07
CA GLU A 77 -0.69 11.74 5.34
C GLU A 77 -0.31 11.72 3.84
N ILE A 78 -0.14 12.90 3.23
CA ILE A 78 0.30 12.98 1.83
C ILE A 78 1.74 12.45 1.66
N LEU A 79 2.61 12.70 2.64
CA LEU A 79 3.97 12.15 2.64
C LEU A 79 3.96 10.64 2.87
N PHE A 80 3.01 10.11 3.64
CA PHE A 80 2.82 8.67 3.86
C PHE A 80 2.69 7.91 2.52
N PHE A 81 1.92 8.46 1.57
CA PHE A 81 1.79 7.94 0.20
C PHE A 81 3.07 8.02 -0.65
N ILE A 82 4.13 8.64 -0.18
CA ILE A 82 5.44 8.68 -0.84
C ILE A 82 6.43 7.78 -0.10
N VAL A 83 6.52 7.90 1.23
CA VAL A 83 7.49 7.20 2.07
C VAL A 83 7.22 5.70 2.12
N VAL A 84 5.97 5.28 2.27
CA VAL A 84 5.60 3.86 2.35
C VAL A 84 5.92 3.11 1.06
N PRO A 85 5.43 3.50 -0.13
CA PRO A 85 5.75 2.76 -1.35
C PRO A 85 7.23 2.80 -1.70
N TYR A 86 7.94 3.89 -1.38
CA TYR A 86 9.39 3.94 -1.52
C TYR A 86 10.06 2.84 -0.70
N SER A 87 9.72 2.74 0.59
CA SER A 87 10.29 1.76 1.51
C SER A 87 9.89 0.33 1.17
N CYS A 88 8.62 0.09 0.83
CA CYS A 88 8.14 -1.23 0.44
C CYS A 88 8.76 -1.68 -0.88
N ILE A 89 8.84 -0.84 -1.91
CA ILE A 89 9.48 -1.24 -3.18
C ILE A 89 10.97 -1.50 -2.98
N PHE A 90 11.64 -0.82 -2.03
CA PHE A 90 13.00 -1.20 -1.64
C PHE A 90 13.07 -2.64 -1.08
N ILE A 91 12.09 -3.09 -0.30
CA ILE A 91 11.97 -4.50 0.13
C ILE A 91 11.87 -5.41 -1.10
N TYR A 92 11.01 -5.07 -2.07
CA TYR A 92 10.88 -5.86 -3.31
C TYR A 92 12.20 -5.97 -4.07
N GLU A 93 12.94 -4.87 -4.25
CA GLU A 93 14.23 -4.91 -4.96
C GLU A 93 15.28 -5.74 -4.22
N ASN A 94 15.25 -5.79 -2.88
CA ASN A 94 16.09 -6.71 -2.12
C ASN A 94 15.67 -8.17 -2.37
N LEU A 95 14.37 -8.46 -2.37
CA LEU A 95 13.89 -9.81 -2.69
C LEU A 95 14.30 -10.24 -4.11
N ASP A 96 14.11 -9.37 -5.10
CA ASP A 96 14.50 -9.60 -6.50
C ASP A 96 16.02 -9.78 -6.66
N TYR A 97 16.82 -9.08 -5.86
CA TYR A 97 18.28 -9.18 -5.90
C TYR A 97 18.81 -10.46 -5.23
N PHE A 98 18.28 -10.84 -4.06
CA PHE A 98 18.83 -11.95 -3.26
C PHE A 98 18.16 -13.30 -3.52
N PHE A 99 16.90 -13.31 -3.98
CA PHE A 99 16.13 -14.54 -4.17
C PHE A 99 15.63 -14.65 -5.61
N PRO A 100 16.00 -15.74 -6.34
CA PRO A 100 15.49 -15.95 -7.68
C PRO A 100 13.98 -16.16 -7.62
N ASP A 101 13.25 -15.37 -8.41
CA ASP A 101 11.80 -15.44 -8.43
C ASP A 101 11.32 -16.80 -8.95
N LYS A 102 10.43 -17.44 -8.18
CA LYS A 102 9.85 -18.73 -8.55
C LYS A 102 8.40 -18.55 -8.95
N LYS A 103 8.01 -19.29 -9.98
CA LYS A 103 6.63 -19.27 -10.45
C LYS A 103 5.72 -20.08 -9.51
N ILE A 104 4.81 -19.40 -8.83
CA ILE A 104 3.73 -20.03 -8.07
C ILE A 104 2.62 -20.45 -9.03
N LYS A 105 2.21 -21.72 -8.94
CA LYS A 105 1.15 -22.32 -9.76
C LYS A 105 -0.18 -22.31 -9.01
N LEU A 106 -0.78 -21.14 -8.86
CA LEU A 106 -2.17 -21.03 -8.42
C LEU A 106 -3.12 -21.02 -9.64
N ASN A 107 -4.23 -21.74 -9.52
CA ASN A 107 -5.24 -21.82 -10.59
C ASN A 107 -5.89 -20.44 -10.79
N LYS A 108 -6.13 -20.04 -12.04
CA LYS A 108 -6.90 -18.82 -12.36
C LYS A 108 -8.26 -18.79 -11.63
N LEU A 109 -8.88 -19.96 -11.47
CA LEU A 109 -10.14 -20.10 -10.73
C LEU A 109 -10.03 -19.59 -9.29
N PHE A 110 -8.90 -19.81 -8.60
CA PHE A 110 -8.68 -19.31 -7.24
C PHE A 110 -8.79 -17.78 -7.18
N TYR A 111 -8.14 -17.07 -8.12
CA TYR A 111 -8.21 -15.62 -8.16
C TYR A 111 -9.58 -15.10 -8.59
N ILE A 112 -10.27 -15.81 -9.50
CA ILE A 112 -11.66 -15.47 -9.86
C ILE A 112 -12.56 -15.63 -8.63
N SER A 113 -12.41 -16.69 -7.86
CA SER A 113 -13.16 -16.88 -6.60
C SER A 113 -12.87 -15.78 -5.59
N LEU A 114 -11.62 -15.32 -5.47
CA LEU A 114 -11.28 -14.17 -4.61
C LEU A 114 -11.91 -12.86 -5.10
N ILE A 115 -11.91 -12.60 -6.40
CA ILE A 115 -12.59 -11.42 -6.98
C ILE A 115 -14.08 -11.46 -6.65
N VAL A 116 -14.74 -12.60 -6.91
CA VAL A 116 -16.17 -12.77 -6.59
C VAL A 116 -16.41 -12.60 -5.11
N LEU A 117 -15.56 -13.16 -4.25
CA LEU A 117 -15.67 -13.00 -2.79
C LEU A 117 -15.59 -11.54 -2.37
N PHE A 118 -14.64 -10.76 -2.89
CA PHE A 118 -14.52 -9.34 -2.58
C PHE A 118 -15.70 -8.52 -3.08
N ILE A 119 -16.21 -8.80 -4.28
CA ILE A 119 -17.41 -8.14 -4.82
C ILE A 119 -18.63 -8.48 -3.96
N LEU A 120 -18.85 -9.76 -3.65
CA LEU A 120 -19.97 -10.17 -2.79
C LEU A 120 -19.84 -9.59 -1.37
N GLY A 121 -18.64 -9.54 -0.82
CA GLY A 121 -18.35 -8.87 0.45
C GLY A 121 -18.73 -7.39 0.40
N SER A 122 -18.32 -6.66 -0.64
CA SER A 122 -18.68 -5.25 -0.81
C SER A 122 -20.20 -5.02 -0.89
N ILE A 123 -20.96 -5.96 -1.48
CA ILE A 123 -22.43 -5.89 -1.52
C ILE A 123 -23.04 -6.23 -0.15
N ALA A 124 -22.48 -7.20 0.57
CA ALA A 124 -22.96 -7.57 1.89
C ALA A 124 -22.79 -6.46 2.93
N PHE A 125 -21.71 -5.68 2.83
CA PHE A 125 -21.40 -4.55 3.71
C PHE A 125 -21.84 -3.19 3.13
N TYR A 126 -22.96 -3.14 2.39
CA TYR A 126 -23.41 -1.94 1.66
C TYR A 126 -23.67 -0.67 2.50
N HIS A 127 -23.71 -0.78 3.83
CA HIS A 127 -23.82 0.36 4.75
C HIS A 127 -22.49 0.87 5.29
N GLN A 128 -21.37 0.20 4.98
CA GLN A 128 -20.03 0.51 5.48
C GLN A 128 -19.16 1.00 4.33
N ASP A 129 -19.18 2.31 4.09
CA ASP A 129 -18.56 2.93 2.92
C ASP A 129 -17.07 2.62 2.77
N TYR A 130 -16.31 2.56 3.87
CA TYR A 130 -14.88 2.21 3.79
C TYR A 130 -14.68 0.73 3.48
N THR A 131 -15.43 -0.17 4.11
CA THR A 131 -15.37 -1.62 3.83
C THR A 131 -15.67 -1.92 2.36
N ILE A 132 -16.70 -1.28 1.78
CA ILE A 132 -17.04 -1.40 0.36
C ILE A 132 -15.84 -1.02 -0.50
N LEU A 133 -15.27 0.16 -0.24
CA LEU A 133 -14.22 0.74 -1.07
C LEU A 133 -12.95 -0.12 -0.98
N ALA A 134 -12.55 -0.53 0.23
CA ALA A 134 -11.39 -1.40 0.48
C ALA A 134 -11.52 -2.74 -0.25
N LEU A 135 -12.65 -3.44 -0.14
CA LEU A 135 -12.88 -4.71 -0.83
C LEU A 135 -12.95 -4.55 -2.37
N MET A 136 -13.64 -3.50 -2.84
CA MET A 136 -13.70 -3.19 -4.28
C MET A 136 -12.31 -2.88 -4.86
N SER A 137 -11.43 -2.22 -4.10
CA SER A 137 -10.05 -1.94 -4.55
C SER A 137 -9.23 -3.23 -4.73
N CYS A 138 -9.39 -4.20 -3.84
CA CYS A 138 -8.78 -5.52 -3.96
C CYS A 138 -9.30 -6.27 -5.19
N ALA A 139 -10.62 -6.28 -5.39
CA ALA A 139 -11.24 -6.87 -6.57
C ALA A 139 -10.73 -6.21 -7.86
N PHE A 140 -10.68 -4.88 -7.89
CA PHE A 140 -10.20 -4.10 -9.02
C PHE A 140 -8.74 -4.40 -9.36
N PHE A 141 -7.86 -4.45 -8.36
CA PHE A 141 -6.47 -4.87 -8.55
C PHE A 141 -6.39 -6.27 -9.17
N LEU A 142 -7.08 -7.26 -8.58
CA LEU A 142 -7.03 -8.64 -9.06
C LEU A 142 -7.57 -8.79 -10.49
N ILE A 143 -8.62 -8.06 -10.85
CA ILE A 143 -9.15 -8.03 -12.23
C ILE A 143 -8.08 -7.54 -13.20
N ILE A 144 -7.45 -6.39 -12.91
CA ILE A 144 -6.39 -5.81 -13.76
C ILE A 144 -5.19 -6.75 -13.83
N ALA A 145 -4.76 -7.30 -12.69
CA ALA A 145 -3.63 -8.19 -12.61
C ALA A 145 -3.87 -9.46 -13.42
N LEU A 146 -5.03 -10.11 -13.30
CA LEU A 146 -5.37 -11.30 -14.10
C LEU A 146 -5.46 -11.01 -15.59
N TRP A 147 -6.02 -9.86 -15.97
CA TRP A 147 -6.24 -9.52 -17.37
C TRP A 147 -4.97 -9.05 -18.08
N ARG A 148 -4.18 -8.19 -17.43
CA ARG A 148 -3.09 -7.45 -18.07
C ARG A 148 -1.70 -7.81 -17.58
N PHE A 149 -1.57 -8.28 -16.33
CA PHE A 149 -0.30 -8.55 -15.66
C PHE A 149 -0.26 -9.90 -14.91
N PRO A 150 -0.70 -11.03 -15.50
CA PRO A 150 -0.88 -12.28 -14.74
C PRO A 150 0.43 -12.84 -14.14
N GLY A 151 1.58 -12.40 -14.68
CA GLY A 151 2.89 -12.74 -14.14
C GLY A 151 3.12 -12.23 -12.71
N ILE A 152 2.47 -11.13 -12.29
CA ILE A 152 2.64 -10.60 -10.93
C ILE A 152 2.05 -11.55 -9.88
N LEU A 153 0.86 -12.10 -10.14
CA LEU A 153 0.19 -13.06 -9.26
C LEU A 153 0.89 -14.42 -9.24
N GLN A 154 1.71 -14.70 -10.25
CA GLN A 154 2.50 -15.93 -10.35
C GLN A 154 3.91 -15.77 -9.77
N SER A 155 4.31 -14.57 -9.34
CA SER A 155 5.64 -14.29 -8.79
C SER A 155 5.69 -14.63 -7.31
N GLN A 156 6.64 -15.46 -6.89
CA GLN A 156 6.90 -15.69 -5.47
C GLN A 156 7.37 -14.40 -4.79
N ASN A 157 8.23 -13.63 -5.46
CA ASN A 157 8.76 -12.39 -4.90
C ASN A 157 7.68 -11.34 -4.66
N TYR A 158 6.62 -11.31 -5.49
CA TYR A 158 5.44 -10.48 -5.22
C TYR A 158 4.74 -10.87 -3.91
N TRP A 159 4.47 -12.15 -3.69
CA TRP A 159 3.78 -12.61 -2.47
C TRP A 159 4.66 -12.45 -1.22
N LEU A 160 5.98 -12.67 -1.35
CA LEU A 160 6.94 -12.35 -0.29
C LEU A 160 6.99 -10.85 0.01
N TYR A 161 6.93 -10.00 -1.02
CA TYR A 161 6.86 -8.54 -0.84
C TYR A 161 5.61 -8.13 -0.06
N ILE A 162 4.44 -8.66 -0.41
CA ILE A 162 3.19 -8.39 0.33
C ILE A 162 3.32 -8.88 1.79
N GLY A 163 3.75 -10.13 1.98
CA GLY A 163 3.86 -10.72 3.32
C GLY A 163 4.88 -10.01 4.23
N ILE A 164 6.06 -9.68 3.70
CA ILE A 164 7.10 -8.98 4.46
C ILE A 164 6.71 -7.53 4.73
N SER A 165 6.09 -6.84 3.76
CA SER A 165 5.62 -5.45 3.95
C SER A 165 4.45 -5.37 4.94
N MET A 166 3.72 -6.46 5.17
CA MET A 166 2.68 -6.53 6.20
C MET A 166 3.25 -6.36 7.61
N ILE A 167 4.50 -6.77 7.87
CA ILE A 167 5.15 -6.64 9.18
C ILE A 167 5.32 -5.16 9.59
N PRO A 168 6.02 -4.30 8.81
CA PRO A 168 6.11 -2.88 9.14
C PRO A 168 4.74 -2.21 9.08
N PHE A 169 3.83 -2.61 8.18
CA PHE A 169 2.44 -2.11 8.19
C PHE A 169 1.78 -2.33 9.55
N ILE A 170 1.78 -3.55 10.10
CA ILE A 170 1.18 -3.84 11.41
C ILE A 170 1.81 -2.94 12.48
N ILE A 171 3.14 -2.76 12.47
CA ILE A 171 3.84 -1.93 13.46
C ILE A 171 3.41 -0.46 13.37
N PHE A 172 3.54 0.17 12.20
CA PHE A 172 3.28 1.60 12.05
C PHE A 172 1.78 1.92 12.10
N ASN A 173 0.92 1.06 11.55
CA ASN A 173 -0.52 1.27 11.59
C ASN A 173 -1.08 1.05 13.01
N TYR A 174 -0.49 0.15 13.79
CA TYR A 174 -0.78 0.04 15.21
C TYR A 174 -0.42 1.33 15.96
N LEU A 175 0.75 1.93 15.68
CA LEU A 175 1.12 3.21 16.28
C LEU A 175 0.16 4.35 15.87
N LEU A 176 -0.21 4.44 14.59
CA LEU A 176 -1.15 5.44 14.09
C LEU A 176 -2.52 5.36 14.79
N THR A 177 -3.01 4.15 15.04
CA THR A 177 -4.34 3.92 15.63
C THR A 177 -4.34 3.90 17.16
N SER A 178 -3.24 3.50 17.81
CA SER A 178 -3.12 3.47 19.28
C SER A 178 -2.68 4.79 19.90
N ILE A 179 -1.96 5.65 19.16
CA ILE A 179 -1.58 7.03 19.55
C ILE A 179 -2.64 8.03 19.05
N PRO A 180 -3.90 7.59 18.96
CA PRO A 180 -4.97 8.08 18.07
C PRO A 180 -4.58 9.23 17.12
N ILE A 181 -3.65 8.97 16.20
CA ILE A 181 -3.29 9.90 15.12
C ILE A 181 -4.37 9.85 14.04
N VAL A 182 -4.80 8.63 13.70
CA VAL A 182 -5.91 8.34 12.80
C VAL A 182 -7.03 7.67 13.59
N LEU A 183 -8.24 8.23 13.51
CA LEU A 183 -9.43 7.74 14.19
C LEU A 183 -10.50 7.40 13.17
N TYR A 184 -11.27 6.36 13.45
CA TYR A 184 -12.26 5.83 12.51
C TYR A 184 -13.66 5.96 13.09
N ASN A 185 -14.61 6.20 12.20
CA ASN A 185 -16.03 6.11 12.51
C ASN A 185 -16.44 4.64 12.61
N PRO A 186 -16.95 4.16 13.76
CA PRO A 186 -17.40 2.78 13.94
C PRO A 186 -18.47 2.34 12.92
N ALA A 187 -19.28 3.27 12.40
CA ALA A 187 -20.31 2.97 11.40
C ALA A 187 -19.72 2.71 9.99
N ALA A 188 -18.50 3.18 9.71
CA ALA A 188 -17.85 3.05 8.41
C ALA A 188 -16.99 1.78 8.28
N ILE A 189 -16.71 1.09 9.38
CA ILE A 189 -15.83 -0.09 9.46
C ILE A 189 -16.59 -1.34 9.92
N TRP A 190 -16.00 -2.50 9.66
CA TRP A 190 -16.53 -3.76 10.15
C TRP A 190 -16.52 -3.79 11.68
N GLY A 191 -17.58 -4.35 12.28
CA GLY A 191 -17.66 -4.69 13.70
C GLY A 191 -17.95 -3.51 14.62
N GLY A 192 -17.80 -2.27 14.16
CA GLY A 192 -18.10 -1.06 14.92
C GLY A 192 -17.52 -1.05 16.33
N ASP A 193 -18.35 -0.68 17.31
CA ASP A 193 -17.99 -0.65 18.75
C ASP A 193 -18.32 -1.97 19.49
N GLU A 194 -18.70 -3.02 18.78
CA GLU A 194 -19.11 -4.30 19.39
C GLU A 194 -17.92 -5.13 19.90
N LEU A 195 -18.19 -6.23 20.60
CA LEU A 195 -17.19 -7.06 21.28
C LEU A 195 -16.04 -7.56 20.38
N TRP A 196 -16.30 -7.75 19.09
CA TRP A 196 -15.30 -8.16 18.10
C TRP A 196 -14.66 -6.98 17.34
N ASN A 197 -15.23 -5.77 17.42
CA ASN A 197 -14.84 -4.45 16.86
C ASN A 197 -14.21 -4.38 15.45
N GLY A 198 -14.17 -5.49 14.70
CA GLY A 198 -13.57 -5.63 13.38
C GLY A 198 -12.13 -5.15 13.29
N ARG A 199 -11.36 -5.20 14.39
CA ARG A 199 -9.97 -4.75 14.44
C ARG A 199 -9.00 -5.88 14.74
N PHE A 200 -7.81 -5.77 14.17
CA PHE A 200 -6.62 -6.49 14.63
C PHE A 200 -5.83 -5.57 15.56
N PHE A 201 -5.85 -5.86 16.86
CA PHE A 201 -5.48 -4.90 17.92
C PHE A 201 -6.31 -3.61 17.81
N THR A 202 -5.72 -2.49 17.41
CA THR A 202 -6.40 -1.21 17.18
C THR A 202 -6.63 -0.91 15.70
N ILE A 203 -6.11 -1.75 14.79
CA ILE A 203 -6.14 -1.52 13.34
C ILE A 203 -7.43 -2.08 12.75
N PRO A 204 -8.26 -1.30 12.04
CA PRO A 204 -9.39 -1.84 11.27
C PRO A 204 -8.95 -2.92 10.28
N LEU A 205 -9.74 -3.98 10.13
CA LEU A 205 -9.43 -5.04 9.17
C LEU A 205 -9.41 -4.52 7.72
N GLU A 206 -10.17 -3.48 7.42
CA GLU A 206 -10.18 -2.76 6.15
C GLU A 206 -8.80 -2.25 5.75
N ASP A 207 -7.98 -1.79 6.71
CA ASP A 207 -6.65 -1.26 6.44
C ASP A 207 -5.72 -2.32 5.86
N PHE A 208 -5.93 -3.61 6.17
CA PHE A 208 -5.17 -4.70 5.55
C PHE A 208 -5.51 -4.86 4.07
N PHE A 209 -6.79 -4.68 3.71
CA PHE A 209 -7.25 -4.72 2.32
C PHE A 209 -6.81 -3.48 1.55
N TYR A 210 -6.92 -2.30 2.17
CA TYR A 210 -6.43 -1.04 1.64
C TYR A 210 -4.92 -1.11 1.39
N ASN A 211 -4.14 -1.55 2.38
CA ASN A 211 -2.69 -1.68 2.26
C ASN A 211 -2.31 -2.70 1.18
N TYR A 212 -2.99 -3.87 1.16
CA TYR A 212 -2.78 -4.87 0.13
C TYR A 212 -3.00 -4.30 -1.27
N SER A 213 -4.16 -3.68 -1.53
CA SER A 213 -4.47 -3.15 -2.86
C SER A 213 -3.49 -2.05 -3.26
N MET A 214 -3.18 -1.13 -2.33
CA MET A 214 -2.28 0.00 -2.56
C MET A 214 -0.87 -0.48 -2.92
N LEU A 215 -0.26 -1.32 -2.07
CA LEU A 215 1.08 -1.86 -2.31
C LEU A 215 1.15 -2.69 -3.59
N SER A 216 0.07 -3.37 -3.94
CA SER A 216 -0.03 -4.17 -5.15
C SER A 216 -0.08 -3.30 -6.41
N PHE A 217 -0.85 -2.20 -6.40
CA PHE A 217 -0.86 -1.23 -7.49
C PHE A 217 0.48 -0.52 -7.65
N TYR A 218 1.11 -0.10 -6.55
CA TYR A 218 2.43 0.52 -6.58
C TYR A 218 3.46 -0.41 -7.24
N LEU A 219 3.54 -1.66 -6.79
CA LEU A 219 4.49 -2.62 -7.34
C LEU A 219 4.17 -2.95 -8.81
N MET A 220 2.89 -3.10 -9.16
CA MET A 220 2.47 -3.36 -10.54
C MET A 220 2.91 -2.26 -11.51
N LEU A 221 2.64 -0.98 -11.19
CA LEU A 221 3.07 0.13 -12.05
C LEU A 221 4.59 0.32 -12.03
N TYR A 222 5.23 0.13 -10.88
CA TYR A 222 6.69 0.17 -10.77
C TYR A 222 7.34 -0.86 -11.72
N LEU A 223 6.88 -2.12 -11.70
CA LEU A 223 7.39 -3.16 -12.58
C LEU A 223 7.13 -2.86 -14.07
N PHE A 224 5.96 -2.32 -14.39
CA PHE A 224 5.64 -1.85 -15.74
C PHE A 224 6.66 -0.80 -16.23
N PHE A 225 6.94 0.21 -15.41
CA PHE A 225 7.90 1.27 -15.75
C PHE A 225 9.35 0.78 -15.74
N LYS A 226 9.74 -0.08 -14.77
CA LYS A 226 11.08 -0.68 -14.69
C LYS A 226 11.40 -1.47 -15.96
N LYS A 227 10.46 -2.30 -16.42
CA LYS A 227 10.59 -3.05 -17.67
C LYS A 227 10.72 -2.12 -18.88
N ARG A 228 9.92 -1.06 -18.95
CA ARG A 228 9.89 -0.14 -20.09
C ARG A 228 11.14 0.74 -20.20
N TRP A 229 11.63 1.27 -19.08
CA TRP A 229 12.63 2.34 -19.08
C TRP A 229 14.02 1.92 -18.61
N ILE A 230 14.12 0.87 -17.80
CA ILE A 230 15.39 0.48 -17.17
C ILE A 230 15.93 -0.81 -17.79
N SER A 231 15.09 -1.84 -17.98
CA SER A 231 15.53 -3.12 -18.54
C SER A 231 16.05 -3.00 -19.97
N LYS A 232 15.49 -2.11 -20.80
CA LYS A 232 15.95 -1.90 -22.20
C LYS A 232 17.38 -1.34 -22.30
N LYS A 233 17.87 -0.64 -21.27
CA LYS A 233 19.22 -0.04 -21.29
C LYS A 233 20.34 -1.07 -21.10
N LYS A 234 20.06 -2.24 -20.51
CA LYS A 234 21.08 -3.27 -20.22
C LYS A 234 21.45 -4.10 -21.46
N ASP A 235 20.55 -4.18 -22.44
CA ASP A 235 20.78 -4.87 -23.73
C ASP A 235 21.48 -4.00 -24.77
N SER A 236 21.36 -2.66 -24.68
CA SER A 236 22.01 -1.75 -25.64
C SER A 236 23.45 -1.39 -25.27
N SER A 237 23.90 -1.68 -24.04
CA SER A 237 25.31 -1.50 -23.60
C SER A 237 26.14 -2.78 -23.68
N ARG A 238 25.60 -3.85 -24.28
CA ARG A 238 26.26 -5.14 -24.53
C ARG A 238 26.42 -5.45 -26.03
N ARG A 239 26.25 -4.44 -26.88
CA ARG A 239 26.56 -4.48 -28.31
C ARG A 239 27.68 -3.51 -28.60
#